data_AF-A0AB40B067-F1
#
_entry.id   AF-A0AB40B067-F1
#
_cell.length_a   1.000
_cell.length_b   1.000
_cell.length_c   1.000
_cell.angle_alpha   90.00
_cell.angle_beta   90.00
_cell.angle_gamma   90.00
#
_symmetry.space_group_name_H-M   'P 1'
#
loop_
_entity.id
_entity.type
_entity.pdbx_description
1 polymer ?
#
loop_
_entity_poly.entity_id
_entity_poly.type
_entity_poly.pdbx_seq_one_letter_code
_entity_poly.pdbx_strand_id
1 'polypeptide(L)'
;MNGAYSDIIRSRRHKDSVTVSHHYRIDIFTTVIDYQLKELNSRFSEQATKLLIMSTTLDPKDAFKSFDARDICNLVEKFYSSYFSEQEKIQLEYELLHYELDVHKDPNFQNLSTIGELCQKFAEKGKSSFYPLIDRLLRLVLTLPVSTTTTERAFSAMKIIKTRLRNKMEDGFLTDYMIVYIEKEIAEKFTTDIIIDDFYAMKHRRAQLKK
;
A
#
# COMPACT_ATOMS: atom_id res chain seq x y z
N MET A 1 32.51 -32.04 9.99
CA MET A 1 32.21 -30.61 9.75
C MET A 1 32.36 -29.79 11.04
N ASN A 2 33.49 -29.92 11.75
CA ASN A 2 33.74 -29.23 13.04
C ASN A 2 34.97 -28.32 12.94
N GLY A 3 35.10 -27.57 11.85
CA GLY A 3 36.16 -26.57 11.73
C GLY A 3 35.87 -25.37 12.63
N ALA A 4 36.90 -24.82 13.27
CA ALA A 4 36.80 -23.54 13.98
C ALA A 4 36.62 -22.41 12.95
N TYR A 5 35.70 -21.49 13.22
CA TYR A 5 35.50 -20.27 12.46
C TYR A 5 36.39 -19.16 13.01
N SER A 6 37.08 -18.45 12.11
CA SER A 6 37.87 -17.28 12.46
C SER A 6 37.52 -16.13 11.51
N ASP A 7 36.86 -15.09 12.02
CA ASP A 7 36.67 -13.83 11.30
C ASP A 7 38.03 -13.16 11.06
N ILE A 8 38.38 -12.92 9.79
CA ILE A 8 39.64 -12.24 9.40
C ILE A 8 39.69 -10.79 9.91
N ILE A 9 38.56 -10.23 10.35
CA ILE A 9 38.40 -8.80 10.70
C ILE A 9 38.37 -8.54 12.23
N ARG A 10 38.15 -9.56 13.09
CA ARG A 10 38.13 -9.35 14.55
C ARG A 10 39.52 -9.50 15.17
N SER A 11 39.98 -8.43 15.82
CA SER A 11 41.20 -8.35 16.63
C SER A 11 41.39 -9.58 17.55
N ARG A 12 42.65 -10.02 17.69
CA ARG A 12 43.17 -11.23 18.37
C ARG A 12 42.84 -11.37 19.87
N ARG A 13 41.76 -10.79 20.39
CA ARG A 13 41.42 -10.78 21.83
C ARG A 13 40.12 -11.49 22.24
N HIS A 14 39.38 -12.13 21.33
CA HIS A 14 38.32 -13.08 21.73
C HIS A 14 38.71 -14.50 21.31
N LYS A 15 38.93 -15.35 22.31
CA LYS A 15 39.45 -16.71 22.16
C LYS A 15 38.36 -17.74 22.41
N ASP A 16 37.19 -17.54 21.81
CA ASP A 16 36.14 -18.56 21.76
C ASP A 16 36.17 -19.14 20.36
N SER A 17 36.60 -20.41 20.24
CA SER A 17 36.60 -21.13 18.97
C SER A 17 35.16 -21.45 18.58
N VAL A 18 34.46 -20.46 18.03
CA VAL A 18 33.10 -20.64 17.49
C VAL A 18 33.22 -21.61 16.31
N THR A 19 32.54 -22.76 16.38
CA THR A 19 32.52 -23.70 15.26
C THR A 19 31.87 -23.04 14.04
N VAL A 20 32.31 -23.36 12.81
CA VAL A 20 31.69 -22.86 11.56
C VAL A 20 30.17 -23.07 11.58
N SER A 21 29.70 -24.21 12.08
CA SER A 21 28.27 -24.48 12.24
C SER A 21 27.58 -23.53 13.21
N HIS A 22 28.24 -23.09 14.28
CA HIS A 22 27.67 -22.16 15.26
C HIS A 22 27.60 -20.76 14.67
N HIS A 23 28.66 -20.30 13.99
CA HIS A 23 28.68 -18.99 13.35
C HIS A 23 27.54 -18.83 12.34
N TYR A 24 27.39 -19.78 11.40
CA TYR A 24 26.29 -19.72 10.45
C TYR A 24 24.93 -19.83 11.13
N ARG A 25 24.75 -20.77 12.06
CA ARG A 25 23.44 -21.01 12.69
C ARG A 25 23.00 -19.87 13.61
N ILE A 26 23.89 -19.33 14.44
CA ILE A 26 23.54 -18.41 15.51
C ILE A 26 23.86 -16.97 15.12
N ASP A 27 25.09 -16.69 14.71
CA ASP A 27 25.50 -15.31 14.41
C ASP A 27 24.86 -14.78 13.12
N ILE A 28 24.59 -15.66 12.15
CA ILE A 28 23.96 -15.28 10.87
C ILE A 28 22.47 -15.63 10.88
N PHE A 29 22.10 -16.92 10.88
CA PHE A 29 20.71 -17.32 10.67
C PHE A 29 19.79 -16.81 11.77
N THR A 30 20.08 -17.07 13.06
CA THR A 30 19.23 -16.58 14.15
C THR A 30 19.14 -15.06 14.15
N THR A 31 20.26 -14.35 13.92
CA THR A 31 20.24 -12.87 13.86
C THR A 31 19.37 -12.33 12.73
N VAL A 32 19.41 -12.97 11.55
CA VAL A 32 18.52 -12.61 10.42
C VAL A 32 17.06 -12.89 10.76
N ILE A 33 16.75 -14.02 11.38
CA ILE A 33 15.38 -14.36 11.80
C ILE A 33 14.88 -13.38 12.87
N ASP A 34 15.68 -13.06 13.88
CA ASP A 34 15.32 -12.10 14.91
C ASP A 34 15.08 -10.71 14.33
N TYR A 35 15.90 -10.30 13.35
CA TYR A 35 15.70 -9.04 12.64
C TYR A 35 14.39 -9.05 11.84
N GLN A 36 14.10 -10.12 11.09
CA GLN A 36 12.85 -10.27 10.36
C GLN A 36 11.64 -10.28 11.29
N LEU A 37 11.70 -11.00 12.41
CA LEU A 37 10.65 -11.01 13.42
C LEU A 37 10.44 -9.62 14.02
N LYS A 38 11.52 -8.90 14.32
CA LYS A 38 11.44 -7.53 14.83
C LYS A 38 10.79 -6.59 13.82
N GLU A 39 11.18 -6.64 12.56
CA GLU A 39 10.58 -5.84 11.49
C GLU A 39 9.10 -6.18 11.28
N LEU A 40 8.75 -7.47 11.26
CA LEU A 40 7.35 -7.92 11.16
C LEU A 40 6.52 -7.41 12.34
N ASN A 41 7.01 -7.58 13.58
CA ASN A 41 6.30 -7.12 14.78
C ASN A 41 6.20 -5.59 14.84
N SER A 42 7.19 -4.87 14.31
CA SER A 42 7.15 -3.41 14.21
C SER A 42 6.14 -2.92 13.17
N ARG A 43 6.03 -3.61 12.03
CA ARG A 43 5.15 -3.22 10.92
C ARG A 43 3.71 -3.68 11.11
N PHE A 44 3.53 -4.88 11.65
CA PHE A 44 2.24 -5.50 11.96
C PHE A 44 2.05 -5.56 13.48
N SER A 45 2.12 -4.39 14.13
CA SER A 45 1.83 -4.30 15.56
C SER A 45 0.44 -4.84 15.87
N GLU A 46 0.17 -5.19 17.13
CA GLU A 46 -1.16 -5.63 17.57
C GLU A 46 -2.26 -4.63 17.16
N GLN A 47 -1.95 -3.33 17.23
CA GLN A 47 -2.87 -2.27 16.84
C GLN A 47 -3.08 -2.24 15.32
N ALA A 48 -2.02 -2.38 14.51
CA ALA A 48 -2.13 -2.43 13.05
C ALA A 48 -2.87 -3.69 12.56
N THR A 49 -2.60 -4.84 13.16
CA THR A 49 -3.30 -6.10 12.84
C THR A 49 -4.77 -6.03 13.22
N LYS A 50 -5.09 -5.49 14.41
CA LYS A 50 -6.48 -5.29 14.83
C LYS A 50 -7.24 -4.33 13.91
N LEU A 51 -6.61 -3.23 13.49
CA LEU A 51 -7.15 -2.31 12.48
C LEU A 51 -7.47 -3.04 11.17
N LEU A 52 -6.54 -3.87 10.66
CA LEU A 52 -6.74 -4.63 9.42
C LEU A 52 -7.90 -5.62 9.54
N ILE A 53 -7.95 -6.37 10.64
CA ILE A 53 -9.04 -7.31 10.92
C ILE A 53 -10.38 -6.56 10.99
N MET A 54 -10.44 -5.43 11.70
CA MET A 54 -11.68 -4.66 11.78
C MET A 54 -12.06 -4.01 10.44
N SER A 55 -11.09 -3.72 9.57
CA SER A 55 -11.34 -3.20 8.22
C SER A 55 -11.97 -4.24 7.29
N THR A 56 -11.85 -5.55 7.56
CA THR A 56 -12.49 -6.59 6.74
C THR A 56 -14.02 -6.62 6.89
N THR A 57 -14.56 -5.93 7.91
CA THR A 57 -16.02 -5.74 8.06
C THR A 57 -16.63 -4.89 6.95
N LEU A 58 -15.81 -4.13 6.23
CA LEU A 58 -16.21 -3.34 5.07
C LEU A 58 -16.00 -4.09 3.73
N ASP A 59 -15.51 -5.33 3.77
CA ASP A 59 -15.26 -6.12 2.57
C ASP A 59 -16.58 -6.55 1.92
N PRO A 60 -16.84 -6.19 0.64
CA PRO A 60 -18.06 -6.60 -0.04
C PRO A 60 -18.10 -8.08 -0.41
N LYS A 61 -16.99 -8.80 -0.27
CA LYS A 61 -16.86 -10.20 -0.68
C LYS A 61 -17.92 -11.10 -0.06
N ASP A 62 -18.32 -12.12 -0.83
CA ASP A 62 -19.35 -13.09 -0.43
C ASP A 62 -20.68 -12.41 -0.02
N ALA A 63 -21.06 -11.36 -0.73
CA ALA A 63 -22.26 -10.54 -0.47
C ALA A 63 -22.26 -9.91 0.93
N PHE A 64 -21.18 -9.21 1.28
CA PHE A 64 -21.03 -8.49 2.55
C PHE A 64 -21.13 -9.38 3.79
N LYS A 65 -20.72 -10.65 3.70
CA LYS A 65 -20.87 -11.64 4.80
C LYS A 65 -20.19 -11.22 6.10
N SER A 66 -19.10 -10.47 6.02
CA SER A 66 -18.33 -9.99 7.18
C SER A 66 -18.85 -8.66 7.75
N PHE A 67 -19.88 -8.07 7.15
CA PHE A 67 -20.42 -6.79 7.59
C PHE A 67 -21.06 -6.90 8.98
N ASP A 68 -20.59 -6.05 9.90
CA ASP A 68 -21.24 -5.80 11.18
C ASP A 68 -21.12 -4.30 11.50
N ALA A 69 -22.27 -3.62 11.57
CA ALA A 69 -22.32 -2.18 11.81
C ALA A 69 -21.69 -1.77 13.14
N ARG A 70 -21.80 -2.61 14.20
CA ARG A 70 -21.21 -2.32 15.51
C ARG A 70 -19.69 -2.44 15.45
N ASP A 71 -19.16 -3.42 14.74
CA ASP A 71 -17.71 -3.55 14.55
C ASP A 71 -17.14 -2.38 13.71
N ILE A 72 -17.90 -1.87 12.75
CA ILE A 72 -17.56 -0.66 11.99
C ILE A 72 -17.58 0.58 12.89
N CYS A 73 -18.60 0.76 13.74
CA CYS A 73 -18.61 1.84 14.73
C CYS A 73 -17.41 1.74 15.69
N ASN A 74 -17.11 0.54 16.18
CA ASN A 74 -15.95 0.28 17.02
C ASN A 74 -14.62 0.59 16.30
N LEU A 75 -14.52 0.34 14.99
CA LEU A 75 -13.37 0.68 14.16
C LEU A 75 -13.17 2.20 14.15
N VAL A 76 -14.25 2.96 13.92
CA VAL A 76 -14.21 4.42 13.90
C VAL A 76 -13.83 4.97 15.28
N GLU A 77 -14.46 4.48 16.34
CA GLU A 77 -14.17 4.94 17.72
C GLU A 77 -12.73 4.67 18.15
N LYS A 78 -12.16 3.51 17.79
CA LYS A 78 -10.83 3.10 18.27
C LYS A 78 -9.69 3.62 17.42
N PHE A 79 -9.90 3.75 16.11
CA PHE A 79 -8.81 4.02 15.17
C PHE A 79 -8.96 5.32 14.38
N TYR A 80 -10.19 5.77 14.14
CA TYR A 80 -10.48 6.98 13.36
C TYR A 80 -11.17 8.07 14.17
N SER A 81 -11.11 8.03 15.50
CA SER A 81 -11.82 8.97 16.37
C SER A 81 -11.51 10.44 16.07
N SER A 82 -10.28 10.76 15.64
CA SER A 82 -9.89 12.11 15.26
C SER A 82 -10.46 12.59 13.93
N TYR A 83 -10.94 11.67 13.08
CA TYR A 83 -11.52 11.97 11.77
C TYR A 83 -13.03 12.16 11.84
N PHE A 84 -13.70 11.79 12.93
CA PHE A 84 -15.15 11.88 13.07
C PHE A 84 -15.52 12.63 14.36
N SER A 85 -16.39 13.63 14.25
CA SER A 85 -17.03 14.26 15.41
C SER A 85 -18.00 13.30 16.09
N GLU A 86 -18.35 13.58 17.35
CA GLU A 86 -19.31 12.75 18.10
C GLU A 86 -20.68 12.70 17.41
N GLN A 87 -21.11 13.80 16.79
CA GLN A 87 -22.34 13.83 15.98
C GLN A 87 -22.23 12.94 14.74
N GLU A 88 -21.09 13.00 14.02
CA GLU A 88 -20.86 12.13 12.86
C GLU A 88 -20.81 10.65 13.23
N LYS A 89 -20.30 10.28 14.42
CA LYS A 89 -20.31 8.89 14.89
C LYS A 89 -21.73 8.36 15.09
N ILE A 90 -22.59 9.16 15.70
CA ILE A 90 -24.02 8.82 15.86
C ILE A 90 -24.69 8.73 14.49
N GLN A 91 -24.42 9.68 13.60
CA GLN A 91 -24.99 9.66 12.25
C GLN A 91 -24.51 8.46 11.43
N LEU A 92 -23.25 8.06 11.56
CA LEU A 92 -22.67 6.90 10.89
C LEU A 92 -23.44 5.62 11.27
N GLU A 93 -23.82 5.45 12.52
CA GLU A 93 -24.60 4.28 12.96
C GLU A 93 -25.93 4.18 12.21
N TYR A 94 -26.65 5.31 12.07
CA TYR A 94 -27.87 5.35 11.26
C TYR A 94 -27.59 5.14 9.77
N GLU A 95 -26.51 5.72 9.25
CA GLU A 95 -26.11 5.61 7.86
C GLU A 95 -25.81 4.14 7.48
N LEU A 96 -25.13 3.40 8.36
CA LEU A 96 -24.80 1.98 8.20
C LEU A 96 -26.06 1.09 8.11
N LEU A 97 -27.09 1.37 8.93
CA LEU A 97 -28.36 0.63 8.86
C LEU A 97 -29.05 0.82 7.51
N HIS A 98 -29.03 2.04 6.96
CA HIS A 98 -29.63 2.31 5.65
C HIS A 98 -28.78 1.72 4.52
N TYR A 99 -27.45 1.78 4.65
CA TYR A 99 -26.51 1.18 3.72
C TYR A 99 -26.74 -0.33 3.58
N GLU A 100 -26.90 -1.05 4.69
CA GLU A 100 -27.17 -2.49 4.68
C GLU A 100 -28.46 -2.82 3.92
N LEU A 101 -29.51 -2.01 4.05
CA LEU A 101 -30.78 -2.25 3.39
C LEU A 101 -30.78 -1.91 1.89
N ASP A 102 -30.03 -0.89 1.49
CA ASP A 102 -29.97 -0.37 0.11
C ASP A 102 -28.86 -1.06 -0.70
N VAL A 103 -27.61 -0.96 -0.24
CA VAL A 103 -26.43 -1.38 -1.00
C VAL A 103 -26.29 -2.90 -1.04
N HIS A 104 -26.58 -3.61 0.07
CA HIS A 104 -26.48 -5.08 0.05
C HIS A 104 -27.57 -5.75 -0.78
N LYS A 105 -28.64 -5.05 -1.14
CA LYS A 105 -29.71 -5.57 -2.01
C LYS A 105 -29.58 -5.11 -3.46
N ASP A 106 -28.76 -4.10 -3.72
CA ASP A 106 -28.54 -3.58 -5.06
C ASP A 106 -27.73 -4.60 -5.90
N PRO A 107 -28.25 -5.05 -7.05
CA PRO A 107 -27.55 -5.97 -7.96
C PRO A 107 -26.18 -5.45 -8.43
N ASN A 108 -25.98 -4.13 -8.46
CA ASN A 108 -24.73 -3.51 -8.88
C ASN A 108 -23.56 -3.78 -7.92
N PHE A 109 -23.84 -4.24 -6.69
CA PHE A 109 -22.83 -4.43 -5.64
C PHE A 109 -22.59 -5.89 -5.25
N GLN A 110 -23.27 -6.87 -5.87
CA GLN A 110 -23.22 -8.28 -5.46
C GLN A 110 -21.93 -9.03 -5.84
N ASN A 111 -21.22 -8.58 -6.88
CA ASN A 111 -20.06 -9.29 -7.44
C ASN A 111 -18.75 -8.54 -7.20
N LEU A 112 -18.65 -7.82 -6.09
CA LEU A 112 -17.44 -7.07 -5.73
C LEU A 112 -16.55 -7.91 -4.83
N SER A 113 -15.25 -7.88 -5.12
CA SER A 113 -14.24 -8.71 -4.47
C SER A 113 -13.29 -7.93 -3.57
N THR A 114 -13.28 -6.60 -3.71
CA THR A 114 -12.38 -5.72 -2.95
C THR A 114 -13.06 -4.42 -2.52
N ILE A 115 -12.55 -3.83 -1.43
CA ILE A 115 -12.96 -2.49 -0.96
C ILE A 115 -12.69 -1.41 -2.03
N GLY A 116 -11.67 -1.60 -2.86
CA GLY A 116 -11.36 -0.68 -3.97
C GLY A 116 -12.45 -0.67 -5.04
N GLU A 117 -12.91 -1.86 -5.46
CA GLU A 117 -14.04 -2.00 -6.40
C GLU A 117 -15.33 -1.43 -5.80
N LEU A 118 -15.57 -1.66 -4.50
CA LEU A 118 -16.68 -1.05 -3.77
C LEU A 118 -16.62 0.48 -3.85
N CYS A 119 -15.49 1.08 -3.48
CA CYS A 119 -15.32 2.54 -3.50
C CYS A 119 -15.52 3.12 -4.91
N GLN A 120 -15.00 2.45 -5.95
CA GLN A 120 -15.20 2.87 -7.35
C GLN A 120 -16.68 2.81 -7.74
N LYS A 121 -17.37 1.70 -7.45
CA LYS A 121 -18.80 1.56 -7.74
C LYS A 121 -19.66 2.52 -6.95
N PHE A 122 -19.26 2.82 -5.71
CA PHE A 122 -19.91 3.80 -4.86
C PHE A 122 -19.93 5.19 -5.51
N ALA A 123 -18.79 5.59 -6.09
CA ALA A 123 -18.65 6.85 -6.81
C ALA A 123 -19.42 6.83 -8.14
N GLU A 124 -19.29 5.76 -8.94
CA GLU A 124 -19.98 5.62 -10.23
C GLU A 124 -21.51 5.70 -10.11
N LYS A 125 -22.08 5.11 -9.05
CA LYS A 125 -23.53 5.08 -8.82
C LYS A 125 -24.05 6.27 -8.03
N GLY A 126 -23.18 7.21 -7.66
CA GLY A 126 -23.54 8.37 -6.84
C GLY A 126 -23.94 8.04 -5.40
N LYS A 127 -23.71 6.80 -4.95
CA LYS A 127 -23.99 6.36 -3.57
C LYS A 127 -23.10 7.11 -2.56
N SER A 128 -21.92 7.56 -2.98
CA SER A 128 -21.04 8.42 -2.19
C SER A 128 -21.71 9.72 -1.69
N SER A 129 -22.69 10.25 -2.42
CA SER A 129 -23.42 11.46 -1.98
C SER A 129 -24.54 11.16 -0.98
N PHE A 130 -25.13 9.96 -1.05
CA PHE A 130 -26.15 9.51 -0.11
C PHE A 130 -25.57 9.01 1.20
N TYR A 131 -24.37 8.42 1.12
CA TYR A 131 -23.64 7.84 2.25
C TYR A 131 -22.24 8.46 2.39
N PRO A 132 -22.15 9.76 2.75
CA PRO A 132 -20.89 10.48 2.78
C PRO A 132 -19.94 10.01 3.90
N LEU A 133 -20.46 9.54 5.03
CA LEU A 133 -19.62 9.06 6.15
C LEU A 133 -19.03 7.69 5.82
N ILE A 134 -19.80 6.83 5.16
CA ILE A 134 -19.32 5.53 4.68
C ILE A 134 -18.31 5.72 3.54
N ASP A 135 -18.56 6.60 2.57
CA ASP A 135 -17.59 6.93 1.51
C ASP A 135 -16.27 7.43 2.10
N ARG A 136 -16.34 8.32 3.08
CA ARG A 136 -15.15 8.81 3.81
C ARG A 136 -14.42 7.67 4.51
N LEU A 137 -15.13 6.78 5.21
CA LEU A 137 -14.52 5.64 5.89
C LEU A 137 -13.85 4.68 4.91
N LEU A 138 -14.49 4.34 3.80
CA LEU A 138 -13.92 3.50 2.74
C LEU A 138 -12.62 4.10 2.20
N ARG A 139 -12.58 5.42 1.96
CA ARG A 139 -11.35 6.12 1.55
C ARG A 139 -10.27 6.05 2.61
N LEU A 140 -10.61 6.29 3.88
CA LEU A 140 -9.64 6.22 4.98
C LEU A 140 -8.98 4.83 5.06
N VAL A 141 -9.79 3.77 4.99
CA VAL A 141 -9.32 2.37 5.00
C VAL A 141 -8.40 2.10 3.80
N LEU A 142 -8.76 2.57 2.60
CA LEU A 142 -7.93 2.40 1.41
C LEU A 142 -6.60 3.16 1.49
N THR A 143 -6.56 4.29 2.20
CA THR A 143 -5.35 5.11 2.38
C THR A 143 -4.47 4.67 3.56
N LEU A 144 -4.79 3.58 4.25
CA LEU A 144 -4.02 3.12 5.40
C LEU A 144 -2.55 2.83 5.04
N PRO A 145 -1.56 3.35 5.80
CA PRO A 145 -0.14 3.20 5.48
C PRO A 145 0.39 1.76 5.50
N VAL A 146 -0.40 0.79 5.97
CA VAL A 146 -0.05 -0.64 5.84
C VAL A 146 0.05 -1.06 4.36
N SER A 147 -0.67 -0.37 3.45
CA SER A 147 -0.61 -0.60 1.99
C SER A 147 0.53 0.13 1.28
N THR A 148 1.60 0.51 2.00
CA THR A 148 2.82 1.17 1.46
C THR A 148 3.68 0.28 0.55
N THR A 149 3.08 -0.66 -0.19
CA THR A 149 3.73 -1.28 -1.35
C THR A 149 4.22 -0.21 -2.32
N THR A 150 3.53 0.93 -2.46
CA THR A 150 3.91 2.03 -3.36
C THR A 150 5.18 2.77 -2.93
N THR A 151 5.41 3.08 -1.65
CA THR A 151 6.65 3.76 -1.23
C THR A 151 7.84 2.82 -1.33
N GLU A 152 7.70 1.55 -0.93
CA GLU A 152 8.75 0.54 -1.09
C GLU A 152 9.04 0.25 -2.56
N ARG A 153 8.00 0.18 -3.41
CA ARG A 153 8.13 0.10 -4.87
C ARG A 153 8.84 1.34 -5.42
N ALA A 154 8.54 2.54 -4.93
CA ALA A 154 9.21 3.78 -5.34
C ALA A 154 10.69 3.77 -4.95
N PHE A 155 11.05 3.33 -3.75
CA PHE A 155 12.46 3.19 -3.34
C PHE A 155 13.19 2.09 -4.12
N SER A 156 12.52 0.98 -4.41
CA SER A 156 13.07 -0.09 -5.25
C SER A 156 13.27 0.39 -6.70
N ALA A 157 12.28 1.08 -7.27
CA ALA A 157 12.37 1.74 -8.57
C ALA A 157 13.51 2.76 -8.58
N MET A 158 13.61 3.59 -7.55
CA MET A 158 14.70 4.56 -7.39
C MET A 158 16.06 3.87 -7.37
N LYS A 159 16.20 2.73 -6.69
CA LYS A 159 17.43 1.92 -6.68
C LYS A 159 17.77 1.34 -8.05
N ILE A 160 16.77 0.98 -8.85
CA ILE A 160 16.95 0.49 -10.23
C ILE A 160 17.37 1.64 -11.16
N ILE A 161 16.73 2.81 -11.01
CA ILE A 161 16.97 4.01 -11.84
C ILE A 161 18.33 4.63 -11.51
N LYS A 162 18.62 4.83 -10.22
CA LYS A 162 19.91 5.28 -9.70
C LYS A 162 20.88 4.11 -9.59
N THR A 163 21.49 3.75 -10.72
CA THR A 163 22.63 2.85 -10.72
C THR A 163 23.90 3.58 -10.31
N ARG A 164 24.93 2.83 -9.88
CA ARG A 164 26.23 3.39 -9.47
C ARG A 164 26.87 4.31 -10.53
N LEU A 165 26.57 4.11 -11.82
CA LEU A 165 27.04 4.92 -12.94
C LEU A 165 26.13 6.12 -13.27
N ARG A 166 24.87 6.14 -12.80
CA ARG A 166 23.84 7.14 -13.10
C ARG A 166 23.41 7.95 -11.86
N ASN A 167 24.32 8.11 -10.89
CA ASN A 167 24.03 8.78 -9.62
C ASN A 167 24.02 10.31 -9.68
N LYS A 168 24.47 10.93 -10.78
CA LYS A 168 24.35 12.37 -11.04
C LYS A 168 23.16 12.63 -11.98
N MET A 169 21.94 12.57 -11.43
CA MET A 169 20.73 13.07 -12.07
C MET A 169 20.15 14.19 -11.23
N GLU A 170 19.64 15.23 -11.89
CA GLU A 170 18.89 16.29 -11.22
C GLU A 170 17.56 15.75 -10.68
N ASP A 171 17.09 16.28 -9.55
CA ASP A 171 15.92 15.77 -8.84
C ASP A 171 14.64 15.81 -9.69
N GLY A 172 14.49 16.83 -10.55
CA GLY A 172 13.37 16.92 -11.48
C GLY A 172 13.36 15.75 -12.47
N PHE A 173 14.48 15.52 -13.16
CA PHE A 173 14.60 14.44 -14.14
C PHE A 173 14.47 13.04 -13.51
N LEU A 174 14.94 12.87 -12.27
CA LEU A 174 14.70 11.64 -11.52
C LEU A 174 13.22 11.42 -11.23
N THR A 175 12.53 12.47 -10.79
CA THR A 175 11.12 12.40 -10.43
C THR A 175 10.28 12.01 -11.63
N ASP A 176 10.51 12.67 -12.78
CA ASP A 176 9.83 12.35 -14.03
C ASP A 176 10.03 10.88 -14.45
N TYR A 177 11.27 10.39 -14.35
CA TYR A 177 11.59 9.00 -14.70
C TYR A 177 10.98 8.00 -13.72
N MET A 178 10.95 8.33 -12.43
CA MET A 178 10.30 7.51 -11.41
C MET A 178 8.80 7.39 -11.64
N ILE A 179 8.11 8.49 -12.01
CA ILE A 179 6.68 8.47 -12.32
C ILE A 179 6.40 7.51 -13.47
N VAL A 180 7.13 7.62 -14.58
CA VAL A 180 6.95 6.73 -15.74
C VAL A 180 7.22 5.26 -15.38
N TYR A 181 8.22 5.00 -14.54
CA TYR A 181 8.57 3.63 -14.16
C TYR A 181 7.57 3.00 -13.18
N ILE A 182 7.09 3.77 -12.18
CA ILE A 182 6.12 3.29 -11.19
C ILE A 182 4.76 3.06 -11.87
N GLU A 183 4.34 4.00 -12.72
CA GLU A 183 3.07 3.99 -13.43
C GLU A 183 3.18 3.37 -14.83
N LYS A 184 4.11 2.42 -15.02
CA LYS A 184 4.39 1.83 -16.34
C LYS A 184 3.15 1.26 -17.04
N GLU A 185 2.18 0.72 -16.29
CA GLU A 185 0.93 0.18 -16.82
C GLU A 185 0.02 1.27 -17.40
N ILE A 186 0.10 2.48 -16.85
CA ILE A 186 -0.56 3.67 -17.39
C ILE A 186 0.27 4.21 -18.56
N ALA A 187 1.60 4.25 -18.43
CA ALA A 187 2.52 4.71 -19.47
C ALA A 187 2.39 3.91 -20.77
N GLU A 188 2.19 2.59 -20.67
CA GLU A 188 1.97 1.68 -21.81
C GLU A 188 0.72 2.01 -22.62
N LYS A 189 -0.26 2.72 -22.05
CA LYS A 189 -1.46 3.16 -22.77
C LYS A 189 -1.19 4.32 -23.74
N PHE A 190 -0.07 5.04 -23.56
CA PHE A 190 0.32 6.14 -24.42
C PHE A 190 1.23 5.62 -25.54
N THR A 191 0.73 5.62 -26.77
CA THR A 191 1.55 5.27 -27.93
C THR A 191 2.52 6.40 -28.28
N THR A 192 3.64 6.04 -28.89
CA THR A 192 4.65 7.01 -29.33
C THR A 192 4.06 8.04 -30.31
N ASP A 193 3.08 7.64 -31.13
CA ASP A 193 2.39 8.55 -32.05
C ASP A 193 1.59 9.65 -31.33
N ILE A 194 0.86 9.28 -30.27
CA ILE A 194 0.11 10.25 -29.44
C ILE A 194 1.07 11.24 -28.79
N ILE A 195 2.19 10.74 -28.24
CA ILE A 195 3.22 11.57 -27.62
C ILE A 195 3.84 12.54 -28.63
N ILE A 196 4.12 12.07 -29.86
CA ILE A 196 4.67 12.90 -30.93
C ILE A 196 3.65 13.97 -31.36
N ASP A 197 2.38 13.61 -31.49
CA ASP A 197 1.31 14.56 -31.85
C ASP A 197 1.12 15.65 -30.80
N ASP A 198 1.05 15.29 -29.53
CA ASP A 198 0.99 16.25 -28.43
C ASP A 198 2.23 17.16 -28.40
N PHE A 199 3.42 16.58 -28.66
CA PHE A 199 4.67 17.34 -28.71
C PHE A 199 4.71 18.37 -29.86
N TYR A 200 4.11 18.05 -31.01
CA TYR A 200 3.92 19.00 -32.11
C TYR A 200 2.86 20.05 -31.82
N ALA A 201 1.77 19.68 -31.14
CA ALA A 201 0.70 20.61 -30.77
C ALA A 201 1.19 21.72 -29.83
N MET A 202 2.20 21.45 -28.99
CA MET A 202 2.74 22.45 -28.06
C MET A 202 3.44 23.63 -28.75
N LYS A 203 4.28 23.38 -29.77
CA LYS A 203 5.01 24.42 -30.54
C LYS A 203 5.44 23.89 -31.89
N HIS A 204 5.56 24.77 -32.88
CA HIS A 204 6.13 24.44 -34.19
C HIS A 204 7.56 23.91 -34.03
N ARG A 205 7.81 22.69 -34.53
CA ARG A 205 9.11 22.02 -34.42
C ARG A 205 9.89 22.14 -35.72
N ARG A 206 11.22 22.21 -35.62
CA ARG A 206 12.13 22.28 -36.78
C ARG A 206 12.45 20.91 -37.37
N ALA A 207 12.34 19.86 -36.57
CA ALA A 207 12.60 18.48 -36.98
C ALA A 207 11.27 17.73 -37.10
N GLN A 208 11.15 16.90 -38.15
CA GLN A 208 10.03 16.00 -38.31
C GLN A 208 10.35 14.62 -37.71
N LEU A 209 9.64 14.30 -36.64
CA LEU A 209 9.65 13.02 -35.90
C LEU A 209 8.63 12.01 -36.43
N LYS A 210 7.65 12.45 -37.23
CA LYS A 210 6.76 11.57 -38.00
C LYS A 210 7.38 11.33 -39.37
N LYS A 211 7.43 10.07 -39.80
CA LYS A 211 7.77 9.68 -41.18
C LYS A 211 6.52 9.63 -42.03
#